data_AF-A0A726B1Y5-F1
#
_entry.id   AF-A0A726B1Y5-F1
#
_cell.length_a   1.000
_cell.length_b   1.000
_cell.length_c   1.000
_cell.angle_alpha   90.00
_cell.angle_beta   90.00
_cell.angle_gamma   90.00
#
_symmetry.space_group_name_H-M   'P 1'
#
loop_
_entity.id
_entity.type
_entity.pdbx_description
1 polymer ?
#
loop_
_entity_poly.entity_id
_entity_poly.type
_entity_poly.pdbx_seq_one_letter_code
_entity_poly.pdbx_strand_id
1 'polypeptide(L)'
;MLGANIFLDYDLSRDHARAGFGGEYWRDFLKLSANAYVGLTGWKTSPDVEDYEERPASGWDLRAEGYLPSYPQLGAKMVYEQYYGNEVGLFGKDERQKNPHALTAGV
;
A
#
# COMPACT_ATOMS: atom_id res chain seq x y z
N MET A 1 4.36 21.09 7.04
CA MET A 1 5.35 20.11 7.53
C MET A 1 5.82 19.25 6.37
N LEU A 2 7.11 18.93 6.31
CA LEU A 2 7.67 17.89 5.44
C LEU A 2 8.16 16.76 6.33
N GLY A 3 7.91 15.51 5.95
CA GLY A 3 8.31 14.32 6.68
C GLY A 3 8.85 13.22 5.76
N ALA A 4 9.65 12.33 6.33
CA ALA A 4 10.12 11.12 5.67
C ALA A 4 10.19 9.99 6.70
N ASN A 5 9.89 8.77 6.28
CA ASN A 5 9.91 7.58 7.13
C ASN A 5 10.38 6.35 6.36
N ILE A 6 10.85 5.34 7.10
CA ILE A 6 11.26 4.04 6.59
C ILE A 6 10.71 2.99 7.54
N PHE A 7 10.17 1.90 7.00
CA PHE A 7 9.62 0.79 7.78
C PHE A 7 10.01 -0.57 7.19
N LEU A 8 9.97 -1.58 8.06
CA LEU A 8 10.21 -2.97 7.72
C LEU A 8 9.00 -3.77 8.18
N ASP A 9 8.29 -4.36 7.23
CA ASP A 9 7.17 -5.26 7.49
C ASP A 9 7.68 -6.71 7.39
N TYR A 10 7.38 -7.54 8.39
CA TYR A 10 7.64 -8.97 8.36
C TYR A 10 6.35 -9.74 8.67
N ASP A 11 5.85 -10.52 7.71
CA ASP A 11 4.75 -11.47 7.91
C ASP A 11 5.32 -12.75 8.53
N LEU A 12 5.04 -12.96 9.82
CA LEU A 12 5.43 -14.16 10.56
C LEU A 12 4.70 -15.43 10.12
N SER A 13 3.55 -15.31 9.45
CA SER A 13 2.75 -16.47 9.03
C SER A 13 3.27 -17.10 7.74
N ARG A 14 3.84 -16.27 6.87
CA ARG A 14 4.30 -16.63 5.51
C ARG A 14 5.81 -16.38 5.31
N ASP A 15 6.48 -15.91 6.36
CA ASP A 15 7.89 -15.53 6.39
C ASP A 15 8.30 -14.52 5.32
N HIS A 16 7.44 -13.54 5.04
CA HIS A 16 7.70 -12.54 4.01
C HIS A 16 8.12 -11.20 4.59
N ALA A 17 9.28 -10.69 4.15
CA ALA A 17 9.76 -9.37 4.51
C ALA A 17 9.59 -8.37 3.36
N ARG A 18 9.21 -7.13 3.71
CA ARG A 18 9.02 -6.00 2.80
C ARG A 18 9.58 -4.73 3.45
N ALA A 19 10.33 -3.93 2.70
CA ALA A 19 10.72 -2.60 3.12
C ALA A 19 9.75 -1.58 2.54
N GLY A 20 9.54 -0.48 3.26
CA GLY A 20 8.82 0.65 2.75
C GLY A 20 9.47 2.00 3.07
N PHE A 21 9.23 2.95 2.17
CA PHE A 21 9.78 4.30 2.23
C PHE A 21 8.63 5.28 2.04
N GLY A 22 8.44 6.18 3.00
CA GLY A 22 7.36 7.16 2.99
C GLY A 22 7.86 8.59 2.95
N GLY A 23 7.17 9.43 2.18
CA GLY A 23 7.33 10.88 2.18
C GLY A 23 6.01 11.56 2.51
N GLU A 24 6.05 12.65 3.28
CA GLU A 24 4.87 13.32 3.80
C GLU A 24 4.92 14.83 3.58
N TYR A 25 3.77 15.39 3.21
CA TYR A 25 3.56 16.83 3.14
C TYR A 25 2.23 17.22 3.76
N TRP A 26 2.27 17.85 4.93
CA TRP A 26 1.07 18.21 5.69
C TRP A 26 0.94 19.73 5.84
N ARG A 27 -0.29 20.22 5.78
CA ARG A 27 -0.72 21.58 6.10
C ARG A 27 -1.95 21.51 7.00
N ASP A 28 -2.43 22.67 7.46
CA ASP A 28 -3.71 22.73 8.14
C ASP A 28 -4.79 22.16 7.23
N PHE A 29 -5.54 21.19 7.76
CA PHE A 29 -6.64 20.49 7.08
C PHE A 29 -6.26 19.68 5.84
N LEU A 30 -4.97 19.46 5.56
CA LEU A 30 -4.51 18.68 4.41
C LEU A 30 -3.31 17.81 4.77
N LYS A 31 -3.39 16.52 4.50
CA LYS A 31 -2.27 15.57 4.61
C LYS A 31 -2.07 14.87 3.28
N LEU A 32 -0.88 14.98 2.73
CA LEU A 32 -0.44 14.21 1.57
C LEU A 32 0.67 13.25 2.00
N SER A 33 0.62 12.02 1.51
CA SER A 33 1.72 11.06 1.65
C SER A 33 1.91 10.25 0.38
N ALA A 34 3.15 9.81 0.18
CA ALA A 34 3.54 8.91 -0.88
C ALA A 34 4.38 7.79 -0.26
N ASN A 35 4.00 6.54 -0.51
CA ASN A 35 4.71 5.38 0.02
C ASN A 35 5.17 4.48 -1.12
N ALA A 36 6.38 3.96 -1.02
CA ALA A 36 6.91 2.95 -1.92
C ALA A 36 7.20 1.67 -1.14
N TYR A 37 6.88 0.53 -1.72
CA TYR A 37 7.00 -0.80 -1.12
C TYR A 37 7.89 -1.68 -1.98
N VAL A 38 8.87 -2.33 -1.34
CA VAL A 38 9.83 -3.22 -2.00
C VAL A 38 9.88 -4.54 -1.26
N GLY A 39 9.56 -5.63 -1.97
CA GLY A 39 9.74 -6.98 -1.42
C GLY A 39 11.21 -7.28 -1.16
N LEU A 40 11.53 -7.71 0.06
CA LEU A 40 12.89 -8.10 0.46
C LEU A 40 13.10 -9.62 0.39
N THR A 41 12.02 -10.38 0.50
CA THR A 41 12.04 -11.85 0.37
C THR A 41 11.59 -12.27 -1.04
N GLY A 42 12.17 -13.36 -1.52
CA GLY A 42 11.82 -13.96 -2.81
C GLY A 42 10.59 -14.85 -2.73
N TRP A 43 10.41 -15.66 -3.79
CA TRP A 43 9.36 -16.68 -3.88
C TRP A 43 9.50 -17.73 -2.79
N LYS A 44 8.37 -18.11 -2.20
CA LYS A 44 8.24 -19.19 -1.21
C LYS A 44 6.94 -19.94 -1.47
N THR A 45 6.86 -21.22 -1.13
CA THR A 45 5.62 -21.99 -1.23
C THR A 45 4.49 -21.28 -0.49
N SER A 46 3.37 -21.02 -1.18
CA SER A 46 2.21 -20.37 -0.59
C SER A 46 1.48 -21.36 0.33
N PRO A 47 1.18 -20.97 1.58
CA PRO A 47 0.27 -21.74 2.43
C PRO A 47 -1.20 -21.52 2.05
N ASP A 48 -1.49 -20.51 1.23
CA ASP A 48 -2.85 -20.03 0.92
C ASP A 48 -3.39 -20.50 -0.43
N VAL A 49 -2.51 -20.91 -1.35
CA VAL A 49 -2.84 -21.34 -2.71
C VAL A 49 -2.02 -22.60 -3.05
N GLU A 50 -2.72 -23.70 -3.33
CA GLU A 50 -2.12 -24.99 -3.69
C GLU A 50 -1.33 -24.87 -5.01
N ASP A 51 -0.14 -25.48 -5.06
CA ASP A 51 0.79 -25.46 -6.20
C ASP A 51 1.29 -24.07 -6.64
N TYR A 52 1.28 -23.09 -5.72
CA TYR A 52 1.77 -21.75 -5.99
C TYR A 52 2.93 -21.34 -5.07
N GLU A 53 3.76 -20.44 -5.59
CA GLU A 53 4.69 -19.66 -4.79
C GLU A 53 4.16 -18.23 -4.63
N GLU A 54 4.48 -17.59 -3.51
CA GLU A 54 4.14 -16.21 -3.22
C GLU A 54 5.38 -15.41 -2.80
N ARG A 55 5.31 -14.09 -3.00
CA ARG A 55 6.30 -13.11 -2.54
C ARG A 55 5.61 -11.74 -2.39
N PRO A 56 6.16 -10.81 -1.61
CA PRO A 56 5.61 -9.46 -1.54
C PRO A 56 5.67 -8.78 -2.91
N ALA A 57 4.52 -8.27 -3.37
CA ALA A 57 4.45 -7.43 -4.55
C ALA A 57 5.06 -6.06 -4.24
N SER A 58 5.99 -5.61 -5.08
CA SER A 58 6.48 -4.23 -5.04
C SER A 58 5.44 -3.29 -5.64
N GLY A 59 5.34 -2.08 -5.11
CA GLY A 59 4.33 -1.13 -5.50
C GLY A 59 4.52 0.22 -4.83
N TRP A 60 3.56 1.11 -5.03
CA TRP A 60 3.52 2.41 -4.39
C TRP A 60 2.08 2.89 -4.23
N ASP A 61 1.88 3.81 -3.30
CA ASP A 61 0.64 4.53 -3.16
C ASP A 61 0.84 6.04 -3.03
N LEU A 62 -0.22 6.77 -3.35
CA LEU A 62 -0.40 8.18 -3.08
C LEU A 62 -1.68 8.35 -2.28
N ARG A 63 -1.59 9.09 -1.18
CA ARG A 63 -2.71 9.32 -0.27
C ARG A 63 -2.90 10.81 -0.03
N ALA A 64 -4.14 11.24 -0.11
CA ALA A 64 -4.58 12.59 0.20
C ALA A 64 -5.74 12.53 1.18
N GLU A 65 -5.61 13.22 2.31
CA GLU A 65 -6.65 13.38 3.31
C GLU A 65 -6.89 14.87 3.53
N GLY A 66 -8.13 15.31 3.36
CA GLY A 66 -8.54 16.71 3.53
C GLY A 66 -9.65 16.81 4.57
N TYR A 67 -9.68 17.90 5.32
CA TYR A 67 -10.71 18.19 6.31
C TYR A 67 -11.36 19.54 6.02
N LEU A 68 -12.64 19.70 6.35
CA LEU A 68 -13.31 20.98 6.14
C LEU A 68 -12.85 21.99 7.21
N PRO A 69 -12.25 23.14 6.87
CA PRO A 69 -11.72 24.06 7.89
C PRO A 69 -12.77 24.58 8.86
N SER A 70 -14.01 24.76 8.40
CA SER A 70 -15.14 25.21 9.23
C SER A 70 -15.80 24.09 10.03
N TYR A 71 -15.58 22.82 9.66
CA TYR A 71 -16.15 21.64 10.33
C TYR A 71 -15.12 20.48 10.29
N PRO A 72 -14.04 20.55 11.08
CA PRO A 72 -12.90 19.64 10.96
C PRO A 72 -13.21 18.16 11.23
N GLN A 73 -14.38 17.87 11.80
CA GLN A 73 -14.94 16.52 11.94
C GLN A 73 -15.38 15.88 10.61
N LEU A 74 -15.53 16.68 9.54
CA LEU A 74 -15.82 16.19 8.20
C LEU A 74 -14.53 16.17 7.39
N GLY A 75 -14.17 14.99 6.88
CA GLY A 75 -13.01 14.80 6.04
C GLY A 75 -13.34 14.02 4.78
N ALA A 76 -12.39 14.00 3.86
CA ALA A 76 -12.41 13.13 2.70
C ALA A 76 -11.03 12.51 2.54
N LYS A 77 -10.99 11.26 2.07
CA LYS A 77 -9.76 10.54 1.76
C LYS A 77 -9.77 10.08 0.32
N MET A 78 -8.62 10.16 -0.32
CA MET A 78 -8.36 9.58 -1.62
C MET A 78 -7.04 8.82 -1.56
N VAL A 79 -7.02 7.60 -2.09
CA VAL A 79 -5.83 6.76 -2.17
C VAL A 79 -5.76 6.18 -3.57
N TYR A 80 -4.61 6.32 -4.21
CA TYR A 80 -4.29 5.62 -5.45
C TYR A 80 -3.11 4.71 -5.20
N GLU A 81 -3.24 3.43 -5.50
CA GLU A 81 -2.19 2.43 -5.30
C GLU A 81 -1.95 1.63 -6.58
N GLN A 82 -0.69 1.27 -6.83
CA GLN A 82 -0.25 0.51 -7.98
C GLN A 82 0.78 -0.53 -7.53
N TYR A 83 0.56 -1.78 -7.92
CA TYR A 83 1.49 -2.88 -7.66
C TYR A 83 1.92 -3.54 -8.95
N TYR A 84 3.07 -4.23 -8.93
CA TYR A 84 3.67 -4.82 -10.12
C TYR A 84 3.87 -6.33 -9.97
N GLY A 85 3.50 -7.07 -11.01
CA GLY A 85 3.56 -8.53 -11.06
C GLY A 85 2.56 -9.11 -12.04
N ASN A 86 2.71 -10.40 -12.37
CA ASN A 86 1.81 -11.09 -13.29
C ASN A 86 0.50 -11.53 -12.62
N GLU A 87 0.57 -11.95 -11.36
CA GLU A 87 -0.55 -12.44 -10.57
C GLU A 87 -0.55 -11.81 -9.18
N VAL A 88 -0.84 -10.51 -9.12
CA VAL A 88 -0.90 -9.75 -7.87
C VAL A 88 -2.31 -9.80 -7.31
N GLY A 89 -2.47 -10.31 -6.08
CA GLY A 89 -3.76 -10.38 -5.39
C GLY A 89 -4.17 -9.09 -4.69
N LEU A 90 -4.24 -7.95 -5.40
CA LEU A 90 -4.56 -6.64 -4.80
C LEU A 90 -5.94 -6.62 -4.13
N PHE A 91 -6.93 -7.31 -4.72
CA PHE A 91 -8.29 -7.41 -4.20
C PHE A 91 -8.58 -8.76 -3.53
N GLY A 92 -7.55 -9.58 -3.30
CA GLY A 92 -7.65 -10.91 -2.73
C GLY A 92 -6.94 -11.98 -3.57
N LYS A 93 -6.72 -13.15 -2.96
CA LYS A 93 -6.01 -14.27 -3.60
C LYS A 93 -6.78 -14.90 -4.76
N ASP A 94 -8.10 -14.75 -4.80
CA ASP A 94 -8.96 -15.32 -5.85
C ASP A 94 -9.11 -14.36 -7.07
N GLU A 95 -8.75 -13.08 -6.92
CA GLU A 95 -8.84 -12.05 -7.96
C GLU A 95 -7.45 -11.49 -8.33
N ARG A 96 -6.53 -12.39 -8.69
CA ARG A 96 -5.16 -12.03 -9.09
C ARG A 96 -5.14 -11.33 -10.44
N GLN A 97 -4.38 -10.24 -10.52
CA GLN A 97 -4.34 -9.38 -11.70
C GLN A 97 -2.90 -9.01 -12.08
N LYS A 98 -2.70 -8.70 -13.36
CA LYS A 98 -1.41 -8.23 -13.88
C LYS A 98 -1.28 -6.73 -13.67
N ASN A 99 -0.25 -6.31 -12.94
CA ASN A 99 0.05 -4.92 -12.59
C ASN A 99 -1.20 -4.12 -12.14
N PRO A 100 -1.92 -4.59 -11.10
CA PRO A 100 -3.18 -3.97 -10.69
C PRO A 100 -2.98 -2.61 -10.04
N HIS A 101 -4.02 -1.79 -10.14
CA HIS A 101 -4.16 -0.52 -9.46
C HIS A 101 -5.52 -0.43 -8.79
N ALA A 102 -5.62 0.40 -7.76
CA ALA A 102 -6.89 0.73 -7.12
C ALA A 102 -6.98 2.22 -6.83
N LEU A 103 -8.19 2.75 -6.95
CA LEU A 103 -8.55 4.09 -6.50
C LEU A 103 -9.59 3.96 -5.39
N THR A 104 -9.23 4.37 -4.19
CA THR A 104 -10.15 4.44 -3.04
C THR A 104 -10.53 5.89 -2.79
N ALA A 105 -11.82 6.17 -2.68
CA ALA A 105 -12.33 7.45 -2.25
C ALA A 105 -13.32 7.24 -1.08
N GLY A 106 -13.29 8.14 -0.09
CA GLY A 106 -14.19 8.09 1.06
C GLY A 106 -14.41 9.46 1.70
N VAL A 107 -15.50 9.55 2.48
CA VAL A 107 -15.90 10.71 3.30
C VAL A 107 -16.20 10.28 4.73
#